data_AF-A0A370D9C2-F1
#
_entry.id   AF-A0A370D9C2-F1
#
_cell.length_a   1.000
_cell.length_b   1.000
_cell.length_c   1.000
_cell.angle_alpha   90.00
_cell.angle_beta   90.00
_cell.angle_gamma   90.00
#
_symmetry.space_group_name_H-M   'P 1'
#
loop_
_entity.id
_entity.type
_entity.pdbx_description
1 polymer ?
#
loop_
_entity_poly.entity_id
_entity_poly.type
_entity_poly.pdbx_seq_one_letter_code
_entity_poly.pdbx_strand_id
1 'polypeptide(L)'
;MLLLSSGRFVDLSTNRAKFHALKNHGPAPYAGHKALYPLVDVIYRYCDENNNPKHGSTEHDYRYSGYTLKTIQQAKDWSIEEKAELACWITKDIQANTIETARRRLVNKQSQITAKHYTAPQRLYSLLTQRLQKLPLHRANTQQWISTINNMQKSGIRQEELVWSGLTCFLSKQNSEHILSKQEILNAINFKNIHIELSAEQIQGKDGGLGFKEVAQRMPHQAVYRAALKLDNSCHCILRYIDDTCNYRVGVVKTLNYDHHMSLNKYWFALDNYGRAIIDKNNSSLYYNNSEEAKTAANQHARDSLGIHSGTHFNTHYDHLTLFGGNHYREWIISLPDYPRTFFGAHYFDHNILAHIRTTIRRDNKGRKLLFIEEVQSDWHQNGRTHGYDTNYWGKVANAPFKKEWPALAAKLILIQASQNGFDGIAWPQGNIQETRYNKSLQAIKRHYDIEIPKSLNRLGKTFSCTVELTHIDTRDPWLNLVKKNNKWQVSDGSGKFQTKDKYHSRDEAMMVLHRHCKTIQLKVNSFIINKTLRRKIANHGLPLFGDMIE
;
A
#
# COMPACT_ATOMS: atom_id res chain seq x y z
N MET A 1 2.31 33.50 3.52
CA MET A 1 1.95 33.08 4.90
C MET A 1 0.97 34.08 5.50
N LEU A 2 0.17 33.60 6.44
CA LEU A 2 -0.80 34.37 7.23
C LEU A 2 -0.47 34.18 8.71
N LEU A 3 -0.43 35.28 9.47
CA LEU A 3 -0.43 35.24 10.93
C LEU A 3 -1.88 35.30 11.39
N LEU A 4 -2.34 34.26 12.08
CA LEU A 4 -3.68 34.19 12.64
C LEU A 4 -3.76 34.97 13.95
N SER A 5 -4.97 35.38 14.34
CA SER A 5 -5.26 36.01 15.65
C SER A 5 -4.79 35.19 16.86
N SER A 6 -4.67 33.85 16.75
CA SER A 6 -4.09 33.01 17.80
C SER A 6 -2.56 33.08 17.89
N GLY A 7 -1.89 33.87 17.06
CA GLY A 7 -0.43 33.91 16.94
C GLY A 7 0.19 32.77 16.12
N ARG A 8 -0.63 31.93 15.46
CA ARG A 8 -0.14 30.82 14.61
C ARG A 8 0.16 31.32 13.20
N PHE A 9 1.32 30.95 12.66
CA PHE A 9 1.63 31.15 11.25
C PHE A 9 1.12 29.98 10.40
N VAL A 10 0.36 30.30 9.36
CA VAL A 10 -0.17 29.31 8.40
C VAL A 10 0.22 29.62 6.96
N ASP A 11 0.26 28.56 6.16
CA ASP A 11 0.52 28.63 4.73
C ASP A 11 -0.22 27.52 3.98
N LEU A 12 -0.11 27.51 2.64
CA LEU A 12 -0.75 26.51 1.79
C LEU A 12 0.28 25.55 1.19
N SER A 13 -0.08 24.27 1.10
CA SER A 13 0.70 23.27 0.37
C SER A 13 -0.19 22.53 -0.63
N THR A 14 0.29 22.42 -1.87
CA THR A 14 -0.37 21.66 -2.93
C THR A 14 0.30 20.31 -3.18
N ASN A 15 1.35 19.96 -2.42
CA ASN A 15 2.18 18.77 -2.67
C ASN A 15 1.39 17.47 -2.61
N ARG A 16 0.37 17.39 -1.75
CA ARG A 16 -0.48 16.19 -1.58
C ARG A 16 -1.77 16.24 -2.41
N ALA A 17 -1.83 17.10 -3.43
CA ALA A 17 -3.06 17.24 -4.23
C ALA A 17 -3.49 15.93 -4.90
N LYS A 18 -2.54 15.13 -5.41
CA LYS A 18 -2.84 13.81 -6.01
C LYS A 18 -3.36 12.84 -4.95
N PHE A 19 -2.68 12.73 -3.81
CA PHE A 19 -3.12 11.97 -2.64
C PHE A 19 -4.57 12.31 -2.23
N HIS A 20 -4.90 13.60 -2.07
CA HIS A 20 -6.26 14.04 -1.73
C HIS A 20 -7.27 13.70 -2.83
N ALA A 21 -6.88 13.86 -4.10
CA ALA A 21 -7.73 13.54 -5.24
C ALA A 21 -8.06 12.04 -5.31
N LEU A 22 -7.11 11.16 -4.95
CA LEU A 22 -7.34 9.72 -4.93
C LEU A 22 -8.30 9.26 -3.82
N LYS A 23 -8.40 9.99 -2.71
CA LYS A 23 -9.29 9.63 -1.59
C LYS A 23 -10.76 9.97 -1.86
N ASN A 24 -11.05 11.04 -2.61
CA ASN A 24 -12.41 11.59 -2.75
C ASN A 24 -12.84 11.91 -4.20
N HIS A 25 -12.48 11.07 -5.18
CA HIS A 25 -12.75 11.31 -6.62
C HIS A 25 -12.45 12.76 -7.02
N GLY A 26 -11.19 13.16 -6.90
CA GLY A 26 -10.77 14.55 -7.01
C GLY A 26 -11.17 15.20 -8.34
N PRO A 27 -11.29 16.54 -8.36
CA PRO A 27 -11.70 17.26 -9.55
C PRO A 27 -10.79 16.97 -10.75
N ALA A 28 -11.34 17.13 -11.95
CA ALA A 28 -10.54 17.12 -13.17
C ALA A 28 -9.63 18.37 -13.25
N PRO A 29 -8.54 18.36 -14.04
CA PRO A 29 -7.63 19.49 -14.17
C PRO A 29 -8.28 20.77 -14.69
N TYR A 30 -9.47 20.70 -15.29
CA TYR A 30 -10.24 21.84 -15.81
C TYR A 30 -11.39 22.30 -14.91
N ALA A 31 -11.54 21.75 -13.70
CA ALA A 31 -12.61 22.14 -12.78
C ALA A 31 -12.45 23.61 -12.30
N GLY A 32 -13.53 24.27 -11.86
CA GLY A 32 -13.42 25.64 -11.34
C GLY A 32 -12.51 25.77 -10.11
N HIS A 33 -11.98 26.98 -9.86
CA HIS A 33 -11.00 27.26 -8.79
C HIS A 33 -11.37 26.68 -7.41
N LYS A 34 -12.59 26.93 -6.92
CA LYS A 34 -13.06 26.45 -5.60
C LYS A 34 -13.12 24.92 -5.50
N ALA A 35 -13.21 24.21 -6.63
CA ALA A 35 -13.19 22.74 -6.62
C ALA A 35 -11.82 22.18 -6.21
N LEU A 36 -10.75 22.99 -6.25
CA LEU A 36 -9.41 22.60 -5.83
C LEU A 36 -9.20 22.64 -4.31
N TYR A 37 -10.07 23.31 -3.54
CA TYR A 37 -9.89 23.47 -2.09
C TYR A 37 -9.75 22.15 -1.31
N PRO A 38 -10.43 21.05 -1.66
CA PRO A 38 -10.20 19.74 -1.03
C PRO A 38 -8.80 19.16 -1.27
N LEU A 39 -8.02 19.71 -2.21
CA LEU A 39 -6.70 19.22 -2.61
C LEU A 39 -5.54 20.02 -2.00
N VAL A 40 -5.84 21.13 -1.34
CA VAL A 40 -4.83 22.06 -0.80
C VAL A 40 -4.79 21.93 0.71
N ASP A 41 -3.65 21.50 1.23
CA ASP A 41 -3.40 21.43 2.66
C ASP A 41 -3.18 22.81 3.26
N VAL A 42 -3.74 23.02 4.45
CA VAL A 42 -3.32 24.10 5.35
C VAL A 42 -2.16 23.58 6.19
N ILE A 43 -1.05 24.30 6.21
CA ILE A 43 0.15 23.93 6.97
C ILE A 43 0.46 24.97 8.04
N TYR A 44 0.98 24.51 9.17
CA TYR A 44 1.53 25.37 10.23
C TYR A 44 3.02 25.58 9.98
N ARG A 45 3.47 26.84 10.05
CA ARG A 45 4.89 27.20 9.96
C ARG A 45 5.50 27.21 11.35
N TYR A 46 6.68 26.62 11.48
CA TYR A 46 7.48 26.76 12.69
C TYR A 46 8.17 28.13 12.70
N CYS A 47 8.39 28.66 13.90
CA CYS A 47 9.19 29.87 14.07
C CYS A 47 10.66 29.53 14.31
N ASP A 48 11.54 30.48 14.01
CA ASP A 48 12.92 30.49 14.48
C ASP A 48 13.03 31.02 15.92
N GLU A 49 14.26 31.14 16.42
CA GLU A 49 14.56 31.63 17.79
C GLU A 49 14.10 33.09 18.00
N ASN A 50 13.95 33.86 16.92
CA ASN A 50 13.48 35.25 16.94
C ASN A 50 11.96 35.35 16.73
N ASN A 51 11.25 34.23 16.80
CA ASN A 51 9.81 34.11 16.56
C ASN A 51 9.36 34.49 15.13
N ASN A 52 10.27 34.48 14.15
CA ASN A 52 9.92 34.69 12.75
C ASN A 52 9.54 33.37 12.07
N PRO A 53 8.53 33.35 11.18
CA PRO A 53 8.11 32.13 10.52
C PRO A 53 9.18 31.65 9.52
N LYS A 54 9.47 30.35 9.55
CA LYS A 54 10.41 29.74 8.61
C LYS A 54 9.80 29.61 7.21
N HIS A 55 10.58 29.98 6.20
CA HIS A 55 10.18 29.97 4.79
C HIS A 55 10.53 28.68 4.03
N GLY A 56 11.33 27.80 4.62
CA GLY A 56 11.76 26.57 3.97
C GLY A 56 10.62 25.55 3.76
N SER A 57 10.92 24.44 3.09
CA SER A 57 9.96 23.37 2.79
C SER A 57 10.39 22.01 3.37
N THR A 58 11.08 22.05 4.51
CA THR A 58 11.57 20.87 5.24
C THR A 58 10.71 20.58 6.49
N GLU A 59 10.96 19.43 7.11
CA GLU A 59 10.41 19.00 8.41
C GLU A 59 10.68 19.99 9.55
N HIS A 60 11.68 20.85 9.40
CA HIS A 60 12.04 21.85 10.41
C HIS A 60 11.35 23.20 10.18
N ASP A 61 10.65 23.34 9.05
CA ASP A 61 10.02 24.61 8.62
C ASP A 61 8.50 24.58 8.78
N TYR A 62 7.87 23.42 8.63
CA TYR A 62 6.42 23.30 8.72
C TYR A 62 5.93 21.93 9.18
N ARG A 63 4.65 21.88 9.55
CA ARG A 63 3.89 20.64 9.77
C ARG A 63 2.50 20.73 9.16
N TYR A 64 1.96 19.60 8.71
CA TYR A 64 0.58 19.53 8.23
C TYR A 64 -0.41 19.76 9.38
N SER A 65 -1.42 20.61 9.14
CA SER A 65 -2.49 20.83 10.12
C SER A 65 -3.42 19.62 10.28
N GLY A 66 -3.51 18.79 9.23
CA GLY A 66 -4.51 17.72 9.11
C GLY A 66 -5.77 18.16 8.36
N TYR A 67 -5.88 19.44 8.00
CA TYR A 67 -7.00 20.01 7.27
C TYR A 67 -6.61 20.49 5.87
N THR A 68 -7.56 20.39 4.96
CA THR A 68 -7.52 21.05 3.65
C THR A 68 -8.34 22.33 3.71
N LEU A 69 -8.21 23.19 2.70
CA LEU A 69 -9.06 24.39 2.59
C LEU A 69 -10.57 24.07 2.62
N LYS A 70 -10.96 22.86 2.22
CA LYS A 70 -12.36 22.40 2.34
C LYS A 70 -12.71 21.94 3.76
N THR A 71 -11.88 21.12 4.38
CA THR A 71 -12.22 20.49 5.67
C THR A 71 -12.01 21.43 6.86
N ILE A 72 -11.17 22.47 6.72
CA ILE A 72 -10.91 23.44 7.78
C ILE A 72 -12.17 24.16 8.27
N GLN A 73 -13.19 24.29 7.43
CA GLN A 73 -14.46 24.89 7.80
C GLN A 73 -15.16 24.13 8.95
N GLN A 74 -14.94 22.82 9.01
CA GLN A 74 -15.48 21.92 10.03
C GLN A 74 -14.52 21.68 11.21
N ALA A 75 -13.33 22.30 11.20
CA ALA A 75 -12.34 22.15 12.26
C ALA A 75 -12.87 22.73 13.58
N LYS A 76 -12.76 21.98 14.68
CA LYS A 76 -13.21 22.41 16.02
C LYS A 76 -12.13 23.16 16.80
N ASP A 77 -10.87 22.97 16.42
CA ASP A 77 -9.68 23.59 17.01
C ASP A 77 -9.28 24.92 16.33
N TRP A 78 -10.20 25.48 15.55
CA TRP A 78 -10.07 26.78 14.89
C TRP A 78 -11.27 27.67 15.24
N SER A 79 -10.99 28.90 15.65
CA SER A 79 -12.03 29.88 15.97
C SER A 79 -12.77 30.35 14.70
N ILE A 80 -13.91 31.02 14.89
CA ILE A 80 -14.68 31.57 13.77
C ILE A 80 -13.88 32.69 13.09
N GLU A 81 -13.18 33.49 13.89
CA GLU A 81 -12.33 34.59 13.45
C GLU A 81 -11.17 34.07 12.59
N GLU A 82 -10.44 33.05 13.04
CA GLU A 82 -9.34 32.45 12.26
C GLU A 82 -9.80 31.88 10.91
N LYS A 83 -10.99 31.27 10.88
CA LYS A 83 -11.59 30.76 9.64
C LYS A 83 -11.95 31.89 8.68
N ALA A 84 -12.47 33.01 9.20
CA ALA A 84 -12.78 34.19 8.42
C ALA A 84 -11.50 34.86 7.87
N GLU A 85 -10.46 34.99 8.70
CA GLU A 85 -9.14 35.48 8.29
C GLU A 85 -8.56 34.64 7.15
N LEU A 86 -8.58 33.31 7.30
CA LEU A 86 -8.11 32.39 6.25
C LEU A 86 -8.94 32.53 4.97
N ALA A 87 -10.28 32.62 5.07
CA ALA A 87 -11.18 32.76 3.93
C ALA A 87 -10.93 34.06 3.15
N CYS A 88 -10.63 35.17 3.83
CA CYS A 88 -10.25 36.44 3.20
C CYS A 88 -8.83 36.36 2.60
N TRP A 89 -7.90 35.68 3.27
CA TRP A 89 -6.53 35.56 2.79
C TRP A 89 -6.43 34.76 1.49
N ILE A 90 -7.19 33.68 1.35
CA ILE A 90 -7.11 32.80 0.16
C ILE A 90 -7.67 33.43 -1.12
N THR A 91 -8.44 34.52 -1.04
CA THR A 91 -8.97 35.21 -2.24
C THR A 91 -7.96 36.16 -2.87
N LYS A 92 -6.82 36.42 -2.23
CA LYS A 92 -5.74 37.24 -2.79
C LYS A 92 -5.06 36.52 -3.95
N ASP A 93 -4.61 37.25 -4.97
CA ASP A 93 -4.06 36.70 -6.22
C ASP A 93 -2.90 35.71 -6.00
N ILE A 94 -1.99 36.01 -5.07
CA ILE A 94 -0.84 35.14 -4.77
C ILE A 94 -1.32 33.77 -4.25
N GLN A 95 -2.31 33.77 -3.36
CA GLN A 95 -2.86 32.54 -2.77
C GLN A 95 -3.71 31.80 -3.79
N ALA A 96 -4.51 32.51 -4.59
CA ALA A 96 -5.27 31.92 -5.69
C ALA A 96 -4.34 31.21 -6.68
N ASN A 97 -3.25 31.87 -7.11
CA ASN A 97 -2.23 31.27 -7.98
C ASN A 97 -1.55 30.05 -7.35
N THR A 98 -1.29 30.09 -6.03
CA THR A 98 -0.73 28.94 -5.29
C THR A 98 -1.68 27.76 -5.31
N ILE A 99 -2.98 27.97 -5.06
CA ILE A 99 -4.02 26.93 -5.12
C ILE A 99 -4.10 26.32 -6.52
N GLU A 100 -4.02 27.14 -7.56
CA GLU A 100 -4.05 26.71 -8.96
C GLU A 100 -2.89 25.76 -9.33
N THR A 101 -1.75 25.82 -8.63
CA THR A 101 -0.65 24.85 -8.81
C THR A 101 -1.05 23.41 -8.51
N ALA A 102 -2.13 23.17 -7.74
CA ALA A 102 -2.65 21.83 -7.49
C ALA A 102 -3.00 21.09 -8.79
N ARG A 103 -3.44 21.81 -9.84
CA ARG A 103 -3.78 21.23 -11.16
C ARG A 103 -2.63 20.48 -11.80
N ARG A 104 -1.39 20.92 -11.58
CA ARG A 104 -0.18 20.28 -12.13
C ARG A 104 0.00 18.84 -11.67
N ARG A 105 -0.71 18.43 -10.61
CA ARG A 105 -0.67 17.09 -10.02
C ARG A 105 -1.89 16.23 -10.37
N LEU A 106 -2.79 16.75 -11.21
CA LEU A 106 -4.00 16.04 -11.66
C LEU A 106 -3.81 15.55 -13.09
N VAL A 107 -4.45 14.43 -13.41
CA VAL A 107 -4.48 13.88 -14.78
C VAL A 107 -5.87 14.09 -15.39
N ASN A 108 -5.99 14.07 -16.72
CA ASN A 108 -7.25 14.39 -17.41
C ASN A 108 -8.45 13.53 -16.93
N LYS A 109 -8.20 12.27 -16.58
CA LYS A 109 -9.22 11.34 -16.05
C LYS A 109 -9.27 11.30 -14.52
N GLN A 110 -8.72 12.30 -13.82
CA GLN A 110 -8.56 12.23 -12.35
C GLN A 110 -9.87 12.04 -11.59
N SER A 111 -10.99 12.59 -12.07
CA SER A 111 -12.32 12.41 -11.46
C SER A 111 -12.82 10.97 -11.50
N GLN A 112 -12.22 10.14 -12.35
CA GLN A 112 -12.50 8.72 -12.46
C GLN A 112 -11.55 7.87 -11.60
N ILE A 113 -10.46 8.45 -11.05
CA ILE A 113 -9.41 7.68 -10.38
C ILE A 113 -9.56 7.78 -8.87
N THR A 114 -9.50 6.64 -8.20
CA THR A 114 -9.48 6.51 -6.74
C THR A 114 -8.32 5.62 -6.28
N ALA A 115 -8.11 5.54 -4.97
CA ALA A 115 -7.20 4.56 -4.37
C ALA A 115 -7.98 3.58 -3.47
N LYS A 116 -7.78 2.28 -3.68
CA LYS A 116 -8.18 1.24 -2.73
C LYS A 116 -7.10 1.11 -1.67
N HIS A 117 -7.42 1.45 -0.42
CA HIS A 117 -6.51 1.27 0.71
C HIS A 117 -6.64 -0.11 1.34
N TYR A 118 -5.53 -0.64 1.82
CA TYR A 118 -5.45 -1.99 2.39
C TYR A 118 -5.04 -1.94 3.86
N THR A 119 -5.54 -2.90 4.64
CA THR A 119 -5.34 -2.97 6.09
C THR A 119 -4.02 -3.62 6.52
N ALA A 120 -3.15 -4.06 5.59
CA ALA A 120 -1.88 -4.71 5.96
C ALA A 120 -0.99 -3.85 6.86
N PRO A 121 -0.79 -2.54 6.60
CA PRO A 121 0.01 -1.68 7.47
C PRO A 121 -0.48 -1.62 8.92
N GLN A 122 -1.79 -1.79 9.17
CA GLN A 122 -2.38 -1.82 10.51
C GLN A 122 -1.96 -3.06 11.32
N ARG A 123 -1.38 -4.07 10.65
CA ARG A 123 -0.81 -5.26 11.29
C ARG A 123 0.70 -5.14 11.48
N LEU A 124 1.27 -3.95 11.36
CA LEU A 124 2.64 -3.67 11.76
C LEU A 124 2.68 -3.08 13.17
N TYR A 125 3.62 -3.51 13.99
CA TYR A 125 3.78 -3.01 15.37
C TYR A 125 5.22 -2.56 15.66
N SER A 126 5.39 -1.62 16.59
CA SER A 126 6.70 -1.26 17.12
C SER A 126 7.14 -2.25 18.19
N LEU A 127 8.29 -2.90 17.98
CA LEU A 127 8.88 -3.82 18.96
C LEU A 127 9.37 -3.04 20.18
N LEU A 128 9.89 -1.81 19.98
CA LEU A 128 10.27 -0.89 21.06
C LEU A 128 9.09 -0.63 22.00
N THR A 129 7.93 -0.27 21.44
CA THR A 129 6.71 0.02 22.21
C THR A 129 6.26 -1.20 23.00
N GLN A 130 6.24 -2.39 22.39
CA GLN A 130 5.88 -3.63 23.09
C GLN A 130 6.82 -3.96 24.24
N ARG A 131 8.14 -3.82 24.04
CA ARG A 131 9.15 -4.08 25.09
C ARG A 131 9.03 -3.10 26.25
N LEU A 132 8.85 -1.82 25.95
CA LEU A 132 8.66 -0.80 26.98
C LEU A 132 7.38 -1.05 27.79
N GLN A 133 6.28 -1.41 27.14
CA GLN A 133 5.02 -1.73 27.83
C GLN A 133 5.18 -2.89 28.83
N LYS A 134 5.85 -3.97 28.41
CA LYS A 134 6.14 -5.16 29.24
C LYS A 134 7.21 -4.93 30.31
N LEU A 135 7.97 -3.84 30.24
CA LEU A 135 9.05 -3.55 31.17
C LEU A 135 8.47 -3.31 32.58
N PRO A 136 9.04 -3.94 33.64
CA PRO A 136 8.61 -3.73 35.03
C PRO A 136 9.04 -2.36 35.58
N LEU A 137 9.92 -1.63 34.87
CA LEU A 137 10.35 -0.28 35.27
C LEU A 137 9.20 0.72 35.09
N HIS A 138 8.76 1.34 36.18
CA HIS A 138 7.65 2.30 36.18
C HIS A 138 8.11 3.77 36.15
N ARG A 139 9.18 4.11 36.86
CA ARG A 139 9.78 5.45 36.91
C ARG A 139 11.30 5.30 37.02
N ALA A 140 12.03 6.18 36.34
CA ALA A 140 13.49 6.22 36.36
C ALA A 140 13.98 7.60 35.91
N ASN A 141 15.22 7.94 36.25
CA ASN A 141 15.83 9.14 35.68
C ASN A 141 16.13 8.96 34.18
N THR A 142 16.31 10.08 33.46
CA THR A 142 16.58 10.10 32.02
C THR A 142 17.77 9.21 31.66
N GLN A 143 18.86 9.24 32.44
CA GLN A 143 20.07 8.44 32.17
C GLN A 143 19.81 6.92 32.26
N GLN A 144 19.04 6.49 33.24
CA GLN A 144 18.63 5.09 33.37
C GLN A 144 17.71 4.66 32.22
N TRP A 145 16.80 5.52 31.77
CA TRP A 145 15.97 5.25 30.58
C TRP A 145 16.83 5.10 29.32
N ILE A 146 17.76 6.02 29.07
CA ILE A 146 18.70 5.95 27.93
C ILE A 146 19.50 4.64 27.97
N SER A 147 20.01 4.27 29.15
CA SER A 147 20.80 3.03 29.32
C SER A 147 19.95 1.78 29.05
N THR A 148 18.71 1.77 29.52
CA THR A 148 17.75 0.68 29.27
C THR A 148 17.45 0.54 27.77
N ILE A 149 17.22 1.66 27.08
CA ILE A 149 16.93 1.67 25.63
C ILE A 149 18.15 1.22 24.82
N ASN A 150 19.36 1.65 25.18
CA ASN A 150 20.60 1.20 24.55
C ASN A 150 20.79 -0.32 24.71
N ASN A 151 20.42 -0.89 25.85
CA ASN A 151 20.41 -2.34 26.05
C ASN A 151 19.35 -3.05 25.19
N MET A 152 18.18 -2.44 24.98
CA MET A 152 17.18 -2.95 24.05
C MET A 152 17.68 -2.95 22.59
N GLN A 153 18.49 -1.96 22.21
CA GLN A 153 19.14 -1.91 20.89
C GLN A 153 20.10 -3.08 20.69
N LYS A 154 20.93 -3.38 21.71
CA LYS A 154 21.83 -4.56 21.69
C LYS A 154 21.08 -5.89 21.56
N SER A 155 19.85 -5.95 22.06
CA SER A 155 18.97 -7.14 21.99
C SER A 155 17.96 -7.10 20.84
N GLY A 156 18.21 -6.31 19.80
CA GLY A 156 17.52 -6.43 18.51
C GLY A 156 16.60 -5.28 18.10
N ILE A 157 16.39 -4.27 18.94
CA ILE A 157 15.71 -3.04 18.49
C ILE A 157 16.58 -2.33 17.45
N ARG A 158 15.97 -1.95 16.31
CA ARG A 158 16.68 -1.26 15.23
C ARG A 158 16.94 0.19 15.59
N GLN A 159 18.11 0.70 15.22
CA GLN A 159 18.45 2.12 15.39
C GLN A 159 17.45 3.04 14.69
N GLU A 160 16.99 2.66 13.50
CA GLU A 160 15.98 3.43 12.76
C GLU A 160 14.65 3.52 13.54
N GLU A 161 14.24 2.47 14.27
CA GLU A 161 13.03 2.51 15.10
C GLU A 161 13.15 3.56 16.22
N LEU A 162 14.31 3.62 16.88
CA LEU A 162 14.59 4.62 17.91
C LEU A 162 14.55 6.04 17.35
N VAL A 163 15.19 6.27 16.21
CA VAL A 163 15.23 7.59 15.55
C VAL A 163 13.83 8.02 15.12
N TRP A 164 13.10 7.16 14.40
CA TRP A 164 11.79 7.51 13.85
C TRP A 164 10.66 7.47 14.86
N SER A 165 10.86 6.88 16.04
CA SER A 165 9.92 7.00 17.16
C SER A 165 9.90 8.41 17.78
N GLY A 166 10.91 9.25 17.51
CA GLY A 166 11.09 10.54 18.17
C GLY A 166 11.63 10.46 19.60
N LEU A 167 11.77 9.24 20.16
CA LEU A 167 12.16 9.03 21.55
C LEU A 167 13.58 9.53 21.85
N THR A 168 14.52 9.34 20.93
CA THR A 168 15.90 9.83 21.10
C THR A 168 15.96 11.35 21.22
N CYS A 169 15.20 12.06 20.37
CA CYS A 169 15.09 13.51 20.41
C CYS A 169 14.36 14.01 21.66
N PHE A 170 13.35 13.27 22.13
CA PHE A 170 12.67 13.59 23.38
C PHE A 170 13.63 13.50 24.57
N LEU A 171 14.35 12.38 24.70
CA LEU A 171 15.28 12.15 25.81
C LEU A 171 16.47 13.12 25.80
N SER A 172 16.98 13.50 24.63
CA SER A 172 18.11 14.44 24.54
C SER A 172 17.79 15.84 25.01
N LYS A 173 16.51 16.20 25.12
CA LYS A 173 16.05 17.51 25.63
C LYS A 173 15.81 17.51 27.14
N GLN A 174 15.84 16.35 27.78
CA GLN A 174 15.61 16.21 29.22
C GLN A 174 16.92 16.33 30.00
N ASN A 175 16.84 16.84 31.24
CA ASN A 175 17.96 16.78 32.17
C ASN A 175 18.24 15.32 32.57
N SER A 176 19.50 14.95 32.75
CA SER A 176 19.95 13.58 33.06
C SER A 176 19.28 13.00 34.31
N GLU A 177 19.07 13.84 35.33
CA GLU A 177 18.47 13.46 36.62
C GLU A 177 16.94 13.61 36.65
N HIS A 178 16.32 14.12 35.58
CA HIS A 178 14.87 14.28 35.55
C HIS A 178 14.19 12.92 35.59
N ILE A 179 13.23 12.75 36.51
CA ILE A 179 12.50 11.49 36.72
C ILE A 179 11.34 11.43 35.76
N LEU A 180 11.37 10.46 34.84
CA LEU A 180 10.32 10.20 33.87
C LEU A 180 9.60 8.90 34.22
N SER A 181 8.28 8.91 34.11
CA SER A 181 7.43 7.73 34.16
C SER A 181 7.42 6.97 32.85
N LYS A 182 7.11 5.67 32.91
CA LYS A 182 6.91 4.82 31.73
C LYS A 182 5.85 5.41 30.78
N GLN A 183 4.80 6.02 31.31
CA GLN A 183 3.74 6.60 30.48
C GLN A 183 4.23 7.82 29.70
N GLU A 184 5.08 8.66 30.28
CA GLU A 184 5.70 9.80 29.57
C GLU A 184 6.61 9.31 28.43
N ILE A 185 7.39 8.26 28.68
CA ILE A 185 8.23 7.62 27.64
C ILE A 185 7.37 7.06 26.51
N LEU A 186 6.27 6.36 26.83
CA LEU A 186 5.35 5.80 25.83
C LEU A 186 4.62 6.91 25.05
N ASN A 187 4.20 7.99 25.70
CA ASN A 187 3.55 9.12 25.06
C ASN A 187 4.51 9.91 24.14
N ALA A 188 5.81 9.86 24.41
CA ALA A 188 6.83 10.47 23.56
C ALA A 188 7.06 9.71 22.25
N ILE A 189 6.69 8.43 22.18
CA ILE A 189 6.82 7.62 20.95
C ILE A 189 5.74 8.02 19.96
N ASN A 190 6.16 8.48 18.77
CA ASN A 190 5.26 8.90 17.72
C ASN A 190 5.81 8.57 16.32
N PHE A 191 5.12 7.66 15.64
CA PHE A 191 5.44 7.25 14.26
C PHE A 191 4.60 7.96 13.19
N LYS A 192 3.85 9.03 13.53
CA LYS A 192 2.96 9.74 12.59
C LYS A 192 3.65 10.14 11.29
N ASN A 193 4.88 10.65 11.37
CA ASN A 193 5.64 11.10 10.21
C ASN A 193 6.02 9.98 9.24
N ILE A 194 6.06 8.73 9.72
CA ILE A 194 6.36 7.55 8.90
C ILE A 194 5.17 6.61 8.84
N HIS A 195 3.95 7.14 9.01
CA HIS A 195 2.73 6.36 8.86
C HIS A 195 2.68 5.78 7.44
N ILE A 196 2.60 4.46 7.34
CA ILE A 196 2.59 3.74 6.07
C ILE A 196 1.15 3.55 5.61
N GLU A 197 0.85 3.98 4.38
CA GLU A 197 -0.33 3.54 3.65
C GLU A 197 0.06 2.51 2.57
N LEU A 198 -0.80 1.51 2.38
CA LEU A 198 -0.73 0.57 1.27
C LEU A 198 -1.98 0.74 0.42
N SER A 199 -1.81 1.12 -0.84
CA SER A 199 -2.93 1.38 -1.75
C SER A 199 -2.71 0.77 -3.13
N ALA A 200 -3.78 0.68 -3.91
CA ALA A 200 -3.73 0.40 -5.34
C ALA A 200 -4.68 1.36 -6.06
N GLU A 201 -4.21 2.00 -7.13
CA GLU A 201 -5.05 2.89 -7.91
C GLU A 201 -6.16 2.12 -8.63
N GLN A 202 -7.34 2.71 -8.66
CA GLN A 202 -8.51 2.22 -9.36
C GLN A 202 -9.03 3.31 -10.29
N ILE A 203 -9.61 2.91 -11.41
CA ILE A 203 -10.27 3.81 -12.35
C ILE A 203 -11.71 3.35 -12.59
N GLN A 204 -12.62 4.31 -12.54
CA GLN A 204 -14.01 4.16 -12.89
C GLN A 204 -14.17 4.42 -14.39
N GLY A 205 -14.64 3.42 -15.14
CA GLY A 205 -14.72 3.55 -16.59
C GLY A 205 -15.80 2.68 -17.22
N LYS A 206 -15.98 2.86 -18.53
CA LYS A 206 -16.88 2.09 -19.41
C LYS A 206 -16.49 0.60 -19.54
N ASP A 207 -15.42 0.14 -18.90
CA ASP A 207 -15.00 -1.28 -18.84
C ASP A 207 -14.94 -1.87 -17.40
N GLY A 208 -15.41 -1.11 -16.40
CA GLY A 208 -15.40 -1.56 -15.01
C GLY A 208 -16.62 -2.38 -14.58
N GLY A 209 -16.65 -2.75 -13.29
CA GLY A 209 -17.76 -3.50 -12.69
C GLY A 209 -18.19 -2.98 -11.31
N LEU A 210 -19.34 -3.44 -10.83
CA LEU A 210 -20.02 -3.15 -9.55
C LEU A 210 -19.22 -2.39 -8.47
N GLY A 211 -19.81 -1.32 -7.94
CA GLY A 211 -19.27 -0.42 -6.92
C GLY A 211 -19.46 -0.98 -5.51
N PHE A 212 -18.67 -1.99 -5.15
CA PHE A 212 -18.79 -2.67 -3.88
C PHE A 212 -18.34 -1.83 -2.66
N LYS A 213 -19.26 -1.53 -1.76
CA LYS A 213 -19.01 -1.00 -0.42
C LYS A 213 -18.83 -2.13 0.59
N GLU A 214 -17.85 -2.00 1.49
CA GLU A 214 -17.64 -3.00 2.55
C GLU A 214 -18.67 -2.87 3.69
N VAL A 215 -19.20 -4.01 4.13
CA VAL A 215 -20.14 -4.14 5.25
C VAL A 215 -19.79 -5.36 6.10
N ALA A 216 -20.47 -5.55 7.22
CA ALA A 216 -20.41 -6.77 8.01
C ALA A 216 -21.82 -7.11 8.52
N GLN A 217 -22.61 -7.79 7.70
CA GLN A 217 -24.02 -8.08 8.00
C GLN A 217 -24.30 -9.57 7.89
N ARG A 218 -24.93 -10.16 8.90
CA ARG A 218 -25.37 -11.56 8.85
C ARG A 218 -26.56 -11.69 7.92
N MET A 219 -26.52 -12.65 7.00
CA MET A 219 -27.67 -12.95 6.15
C MET A 219 -28.76 -13.67 6.95
N PRO A 220 -30.04 -13.27 6.79
CA PRO A 220 -31.15 -14.01 7.36
C PRO A 220 -31.29 -15.37 6.65
N HIS A 221 -31.81 -16.37 7.36
CA HIS A 221 -31.92 -17.75 6.85
C HIS A 221 -32.69 -17.84 5.52
N GLN A 222 -33.78 -17.07 5.38
CA GLN A 222 -34.56 -17.01 4.15
C GLN A 222 -33.76 -16.50 2.94
N ALA A 223 -32.84 -15.55 3.15
CA ALA A 223 -31.98 -15.05 2.08
C ALA A 223 -30.90 -16.06 1.68
N VAL A 224 -30.38 -16.83 2.65
CA VAL A 224 -29.46 -17.94 2.39
C VAL A 224 -30.14 -19.04 1.57
N TYR A 225 -31.37 -19.39 1.93
CA TYR A 225 -32.18 -20.37 1.19
C TYR A 225 -32.44 -19.90 -0.25
N ARG A 226 -32.84 -18.64 -0.43
CA ARG A 226 -33.04 -18.02 -1.76
C ARG A 226 -31.76 -18.00 -2.60
N ALA A 227 -30.61 -17.87 -1.96
CA ALA A 227 -29.31 -17.96 -2.61
C ALA A 227 -28.92 -19.39 -3.03
N ALA A 228 -29.71 -20.41 -2.67
CA ALA A 228 -29.41 -21.83 -2.89
C ALA A 228 -28.07 -22.29 -2.27
N LEU A 229 -27.58 -21.55 -1.26
CA LEU A 229 -26.37 -21.92 -0.53
C LEU A 229 -26.70 -23.04 0.45
N LYS A 230 -26.20 -24.26 0.16
CA LYS A 230 -26.31 -25.40 1.07
C LYS A 230 -25.28 -25.26 2.18
N LEU A 231 -25.75 -25.08 3.41
CA LEU A 231 -24.94 -24.83 4.59
C LEU A 231 -25.42 -25.68 5.76
N ASP A 232 -24.46 -26.11 6.58
CA ASP A 232 -24.74 -26.78 7.84
C ASP A 232 -25.27 -25.78 8.88
N ASN A 233 -26.02 -26.27 9.88
CA ASN A 233 -26.66 -25.44 10.92
C ASN A 233 -25.66 -24.57 11.72
N SER A 234 -24.40 -24.99 11.81
CA SER A 234 -23.34 -24.25 12.51
C SER A 234 -22.73 -23.11 11.67
N CYS A 235 -23.10 -23.00 10.39
CA CYS A 235 -22.55 -22.03 9.46
C CYS A 235 -23.41 -20.77 9.37
N HIS A 236 -22.75 -19.64 9.17
CA HIS A 236 -23.34 -18.32 9.06
C HIS A 236 -22.79 -17.62 7.83
N CYS A 237 -23.68 -17.12 6.98
CA CYS A 237 -23.31 -16.25 5.87
C CYS A 237 -23.19 -14.81 6.36
N ILE A 238 -22.02 -14.21 6.17
CA ILE A 238 -21.76 -12.81 6.47
C ILE A 238 -21.55 -12.07 5.15
N LEU A 239 -22.45 -11.15 4.81
CA LEU A 239 -22.22 -10.19 3.73
C LEU A 239 -21.06 -9.30 4.11
N ARG A 240 -20.14 -9.14 3.16
CA ARG A 240 -18.94 -8.32 3.29
C ARG A 240 -18.89 -7.20 2.29
N TYR A 241 -19.55 -7.34 1.14
CA TYR A 241 -19.61 -6.28 0.16
C TYR A 241 -20.99 -6.18 -0.47
N ILE A 242 -21.47 -4.95 -0.66
CA ILE A 242 -22.76 -4.66 -1.29
C ILE A 242 -22.53 -3.58 -2.34
N ASP A 243 -23.08 -3.78 -3.53
CA ASP A 243 -23.26 -2.74 -4.53
C ASP A 243 -24.70 -2.24 -4.43
N ASP A 244 -24.88 -1.01 -3.94
CA ASP A 244 -26.21 -0.43 -3.71
C ASP A 244 -26.93 -0.10 -5.03
N THR A 245 -26.18 0.06 -6.13
CA THR A 245 -26.71 0.47 -7.44
C THR A 245 -27.48 -0.66 -8.12
N CYS A 246 -26.90 -1.85 -8.16
CA CYS A 246 -27.41 -3.00 -8.89
C CYS A 246 -27.77 -4.17 -7.96
N ASN A 247 -27.67 -3.97 -6.63
CA ASN A 247 -28.04 -4.92 -5.59
C ASN A 247 -27.24 -6.24 -5.61
N TYR A 248 -26.02 -6.21 -6.14
CA TYR A 248 -25.10 -7.34 -6.05
C TYR A 248 -24.45 -7.40 -4.68
N ARG A 249 -24.23 -8.62 -4.18
CA ARG A 249 -23.71 -8.84 -2.83
C ARG A 249 -22.62 -9.90 -2.85
N VAL A 250 -21.57 -9.71 -2.07
CA VAL A 250 -20.52 -10.70 -1.87
C VAL A 250 -20.39 -10.96 -0.37
N GLY A 251 -20.34 -12.23 0.00
CA GLY A 251 -20.23 -12.65 1.39
C GLY A 251 -19.27 -13.79 1.59
N VAL A 252 -19.09 -14.16 2.85
CA VAL A 252 -18.23 -15.26 3.28
C VAL A 252 -18.99 -16.12 4.28
N VAL A 253 -18.79 -17.44 4.20
CA VAL A 253 -19.28 -18.39 5.19
C VAL A 253 -18.34 -18.40 6.39
N LYS A 254 -18.90 -18.37 7.59
CA LYS A 254 -18.20 -18.47 8.87
C LYS A 254 -18.87 -19.53 9.73
N THR A 255 -18.10 -20.21 10.55
CA THR A 255 -18.62 -21.12 11.57
C THR A 255 -17.84 -20.91 12.87
N LEU A 256 -18.50 -21.15 13.99
CA LEU A 256 -17.87 -21.14 15.31
C LEU A 256 -17.17 -22.48 15.62
N ASN A 257 -17.43 -23.52 14.81
CA ASN A 257 -16.79 -24.80 14.96
C ASN A 257 -15.46 -24.83 14.16
N TYR A 258 -14.34 -24.76 14.87
CA TYR A 258 -13.00 -24.68 14.26
C TYR A 258 -12.63 -25.91 13.44
N ASP A 259 -13.17 -27.08 13.75
CA ASP A 259 -12.87 -28.34 13.06
C ASP A 259 -13.80 -28.60 11.86
N HIS A 260 -14.78 -27.73 11.64
CA HIS A 260 -15.66 -27.81 10.49
C HIS A 260 -14.91 -27.58 9.18
N HIS A 261 -15.23 -28.33 8.13
CA HIS A 261 -14.58 -28.17 6.81
C HIS A 261 -14.74 -26.75 6.25
N MET A 262 -15.84 -26.06 6.58
CA MET A 262 -16.11 -24.65 6.23
C MET A 262 -15.49 -23.61 7.17
N SER A 263 -14.70 -23.99 8.17
CA SER A 263 -14.05 -23.05 9.10
C SER A 263 -12.95 -22.21 8.45
N LEU A 264 -12.47 -22.65 7.28
CA LEU A 264 -11.50 -21.92 6.48
C LEU A 264 -12.13 -20.65 5.89
N ASN A 265 -11.42 -19.51 5.94
CA ASN A 265 -11.84 -18.23 5.36
C ASN A 265 -11.81 -18.21 3.80
N LYS A 266 -12.14 -19.34 3.18
CA LYS A 266 -12.07 -19.59 1.75
C LYS A 266 -13.43 -19.80 1.10
N TYR A 267 -14.54 -19.81 1.84
CA TYR A 267 -15.88 -20.06 1.29
C TYR A 267 -16.59 -18.72 1.05
N TRP A 268 -16.13 -17.99 0.05
CA TRP A 268 -16.76 -16.75 -0.39
C TRP A 268 -17.86 -17.06 -1.39
N PHE A 269 -18.92 -16.26 -1.43
CA PHE A 269 -20.00 -16.42 -2.41
C PHE A 269 -20.36 -15.04 -2.98
N ALA A 270 -20.90 -15.05 -4.19
CA ALA A 270 -21.40 -13.87 -4.87
C ALA A 270 -22.89 -14.07 -5.18
N LEU A 271 -23.69 -13.04 -4.96
CA LEU A 271 -25.12 -13.02 -5.23
C LEU A 271 -25.43 -12.02 -6.34
N ASP A 272 -26.30 -12.41 -7.25
CA ASP A 272 -26.85 -11.54 -8.29
C ASP A 272 -27.83 -10.51 -7.71
N ASN A 273 -28.35 -9.64 -8.58
CA ASN A 273 -29.34 -8.62 -8.26
C ASN A 273 -30.66 -9.17 -7.67
N TYR A 274 -30.95 -10.46 -7.88
CA TYR A 274 -32.11 -11.16 -7.34
C TYR A 274 -31.82 -11.93 -6.04
N GLY A 275 -30.55 -11.93 -5.59
CA GLY A 275 -30.10 -12.64 -4.39
C GLY A 275 -29.83 -14.13 -4.60
N ARG A 276 -29.67 -14.59 -5.85
CA ARG A 276 -29.28 -15.97 -6.18
C ARG A 276 -27.76 -16.08 -6.21
N ALA A 277 -27.20 -17.20 -5.74
CA ALA A 277 -25.77 -17.39 -5.83
C ALA A 277 -25.31 -17.55 -7.28
N ILE A 278 -24.25 -16.83 -7.63
CA ILE A 278 -23.60 -16.91 -8.93
C ILE A 278 -22.70 -18.14 -8.90
N ILE A 279 -22.88 -19.00 -9.89
CA ILE A 279 -22.09 -20.22 -10.06
C ILE A 279 -20.80 -19.88 -10.80
N ASP A 280 -19.67 -20.34 -10.30
CA ASP A 280 -18.39 -20.27 -11.01
C ASP A 280 -18.44 -21.21 -12.23
N LYS A 281 -18.42 -20.64 -13.43
CA LYS A 281 -18.48 -21.39 -14.70
C LYS A 281 -17.33 -22.37 -14.87
N ASN A 282 -16.18 -22.17 -14.20
CA ASN A 282 -15.00 -23.01 -14.37
C ASN A 282 -15.05 -24.32 -13.57
N ASN A 283 -15.68 -24.31 -12.40
CA ASN A 283 -15.69 -25.46 -11.47
C ASN A 283 -17.10 -25.85 -10.98
N SER A 284 -18.15 -25.18 -11.48
CA SER A 284 -19.55 -25.36 -11.07
C SER A 284 -19.79 -25.22 -9.56
N SER A 285 -18.91 -24.51 -8.86
CA SER A 285 -19.01 -24.23 -7.43
C SER A 285 -19.84 -22.97 -7.17
N LEU A 286 -20.59 -22.97 -6.07
CA LEU A 286 -21.23 -21.77 -5.51
C LEU A 286 -20.27 -20.92 -4.66
N TYR A 287 -19.07 -21.44 -4.42
CA TYR A 287 -18.08 -20.84 -3.54
C TYR A 287 -16.77 -20.52 -4.27
N TYR A 288 -16.23 -19.35 -3.97
CA TYR A 288 -14.97 -18.79 -4.44
C TYR A 288 -13.95 -18.76 -3.31
N ASN A 289 -12.66 -18.88 -3.62
CA ASN A 289 -11.62 -19.04 -2.60
C ASN A 289 -11.30 -17.74 -1.84
N ASN A 290 -11.67 -16.59 -2.39
CA ASN A 290 -11.48 -15.29 -1.76
C ASN A 290 -12.51 -14.26 -2.26
N SER A 291 -12.50 -13.09 -1.60
CA SER A 291 -13.40 -11.98 -1.91
C SER A 291 -13.22 -11.41 -3.32
N GLU A 292 -11.99 -11.41 -3.85
CA GLU A 292 -11.70 -10.84 -5.16
C GLU A 292 -12.22 -11.73 -6.30
N GLU A 293 -12.13 -13.05 -6.17
CA GLU A 293 -12.76 -14.01 -7.10
C GLU A 293 -14.28 -13.85 -7.09
N ALA A 294 -14.90 -13.79 -5.91
CA ALA A 294 -16.34 -13.59 -5.79
C ALA A 294 -16.81 -12.26 -6.41
N LYS A 295 -16.09 -11.16 -6.17
CA LYS A 295 -16.35 -9.86 -6.81
C LYS A 295 -16.17 -9.92 -8.32
N THR A 296 -15.17 -10.64 -8.79
CA THR A 296 -14.89 -10.79 -10.24
C THR A 296 -16.02 -11.56 -10.91
N ALA A 297 -16.52 -12.62 -10.29
CA ALA A 297 -17.68 -13.35 -10.77
C ALA A 297 -18.96 -12.50 -10.75
N ALA A 298 -19.18 -11.71 -9.70
CA ALA A 298 -20.27 -10.73 -9.66
C ALA A 298 -20.18 -9.71 -10.80
N ASN A 299 -19.00 -9.16 -11.05
CA ASN A 299 -18.75 -8.23 -12.14
C ASN A 299 -19.00 -8.88 -13.51
N GLN A 300 -18.52 -10.11 -13.71
CA GLN A 300 -18.76 -10.83 -14.96
C GLN A 300 -20.24 -11.13 -15.17
N HIS A 301 -20.94 -11.58 -14.13
CA HIS A 301 -22.37 -11.81 -14.19
C HIS A 301 -23.15 -10.52 -14.49
N ALA A 302 -22.77 -9.39 -13.88
CA ALA A 302 -23.38 -8.09 -14.13
C ALA A 302 -23.16 -7.62 -15.58
N ARG A 303 -21.98 -7.88 -16.16
CA ARG A 303 -21.73 -7.61 -17.59
C ARG A 303 -22.61 -8.47 -18.48
N ASP A 304 -22.62 -9.78 -18.25
CA ASP A 304 -23.36 -10.75 -19.07
C ASP A 304 -24.88 -10.52 -18.99
N SER A 305 -25.40 -10.19 -17.80
CA SER A 305 -26.85 -10.16 -17.54
C SER A 305 -27.49 -8.78 -17.64
N LEU A 306 -26.76 -7.72 -17.31
CA LEU A 306 -27.29 -6.35 -17.20
C LEU A 306 -26.62 -5.38 -18.17
N GLY A 307 -25.64 -5.82 -18.99
CA GLY A 307 -24.87 -4.93 -19.86
C GLY A 307 -24.10 -3.86 -19.08
N ILE A 308 -23.85 -4.09 -17.79
CA ILE A 308 -23.12 -3.14 -16.96
C ILE A 308 -21.65 -3.27 -17.31
N HIS A 309 -21.20 -2.35 -18.16
CA HIS A 309 -19.78 -2.16 -18.44
C HIS A 309 -19.16 -1.08 -17.53
N SER A 310 -19.94 -0.43 -16.66
CA SER A 310 -19.44 0.65 -15.81
C SER A 310 -19.07 0.18 -14.40
N GLY A 311 -17.85 0.52 -13.96
CA GLY A 311 -17.47 0.38 -12.56
C GLY A 311 -15.97 0.51 -12.30
N THR A 312 -15.45 -0.03 -11.19
CA THR A 312 -14.04 0.18 -10.80
C THR A 312 -13.15 -1.02 -11.17
N HIS A 313 -12.07 -0.79 -11.92
CA HIS A 313 -10.98 -1.74 -12.09
C HIS A 313 -9.67 -1.12 -11.63
N PHE A 314 -8.63 -1.94 -11.42
CA PHE A 314 -7.32 -1.42 -11.03
C PHE A 314 -6.65 -0.73 -12.21
N ASN A 315 -6.12 0.46 -11.98
CA ASN A 315 -5.31 1.17 -12.96
C ASN A 315 -3.94 0.49 -13.02
N THR A 316 -3.51 0.06 -14.21
CA THR A 316 -2.28 -0.71 -14.39
C THR A 316 -1.38 -0.02 -15.40
N HIS A 317 -0.17 0.34 -14.98
CA HIS A 317 0.80 1.05 -15.82
C HIS A 317 1.85 0.10 -16.42
N TYR A 318 2.15 -1.00 -15.71
CA TYR A 318 3.29 -1.88 -15.94
C TYR A 318 2.90 -3.36 -16.06
N ASP A 319 1.63 -3.66 -16.32
CA ASP A 319 1.10 -5.04 -16.49
C ASP A 319 1.80 -5.83 -17.61
N HIS A 320 2.38 -5.13 -18.57
CA HIS A 320 3.17 -5.67 -19.68
C HIS A 320 4.55 -6.19 -19.28
N LEU A 321 5.05 -5.82 -18.09
CA LEU A 321 6.31 -6.29 -17.53
C LEU A 321 6.11 -7.50 -16.59
N THR A 322 5.04 -8.27 -16.79
CA THR A 322 4.73 -9.47 -15.99
C THR A 322 5.32 -10.71 -16.65
N LEU A 323 5.72 -11.69 -15.84
CA LEU A 323 6.02 -13.02 -16.37
C LEU A 323 4.74 -13.64 -16.97
N PHE A 324 4.88 -14.47 -18.00
CA PHE A 324 3.73 -15.13 -18.62
C PHE A 324 2.98 -16.04 -17.62
N GLY A 325 1.66 -16.18 -17.75
CA GLY A 325 0.84 -17.13 -16.98
C GLY A 325 0.33 -16.65 -15.61
N GLY A 326 0.73 -15.46 -15.15
CA GLY A 326 0.17 -14.84 -13.95
C GLY A 326 -1.22 -14.24 -14.22
N ASN A 327 -2.11 -14.30 -13.24
CA ASN A 327 -3.43 -13.66 -13.31
C ASN A 327 -3.60 -12.61 -12.19
N HIS A 328 -4.69 -11.82 -12.26
CA HIS A 328 -5.02 -10.78 -11.26
C HIS A 328 -3.86 -9.84 -10.94
N TYR A 329 -3.26 -9.26 -11.97
CA TYR A 329 -2.18 -8.30 -11.82
C TYR A 329 -2.58 -7.13 -10.91
N ARG A 330 -1.65 -6.69 -10.06
CA ARG A 330 -1.84 -5.56 -9.16
C ARG A 330 -0.56 -4.76 -8.96
N GLU A 331 -0.71 -3.44 -9.02
CA GLU A 331 0.30 -2.48 -8.59
C GLU A 331 -0.08 -1.96 -7.20
N TRP A 332 0.82 -2.15 -6.25
CA TRP A 332 0.69 -1.71 -4.88
C TRP A 332 1.63 -0.53 -4.66
N ILE A 333 1.13 0.53 -4.04
CA ILE A 333 1.88 1.72 -3.68
C ILE A 333 2.01 1.73 -2.16
N ILE A 334 3.24 1.81 -1.68
CA ILE A 334 3.58 2.04 -0.27
C ILE A 334 3.98 3.51 -0.14
N SER A 335 3.15 4.32 0.53
CA SER A 335 3.37 5.76 0.67
C SER A 335 3.50 6.20 2.13
N LEU A 336 4.14 7.35 2.33
CA LEU A 336 4.26 8.05 3.62
C LEU A 336 3.59 9.43 3.49
N PRO A 337 2.24 9.50 3.52
CA PRO A 337 1.51 10.70 3.15
C PRO A 337 1.76 11.90 4.06
N ASP A 338 2.09 11.64 5.33
CA ASP A 338 2.39 12.65 6.35
C ASP A 338 3.89 12.90 6.53
N TYR A 339 4.74 12.28 5.69
CA TYR A 339 6.17 12.52 5.78
C TYR A 339 6.50 13.98 5.43
N PRO A 340 7.26 14.71 6.26
CA PRO A 340 7.27 16.17 6.16
C PRO A 340 8.08 16.70 4.97
N ARG A 341 9.14 16.01 4.51
CA ARG A 341 9.77 16.38 3.23
C ARG A 341 8.96 15.82 2.07
N THR A 342 9.10 16.45 0.92
CA THR A 342 8.45 16.00 -0.30
C THR A 342 9.48 15.30 -1.20
N PHE A 343 9.16 14.10 -1.63
CA PHE A 343 9.88 13.36 -2.66
C PHE A 343 8.91 12.99 -3.80
N PHE A 344 9.37 13.15 -5.05
CA PHE A 344 8.64 12.71 -6.23
C PHE A 344 9.49 11.70 -7.00
N GLY A 345 8.90 10.53 -7.29
CA GLY A 345 9.50 9.49 -8.10
C GLY A 345 9.25 9.68 -9.60
N ALA A 346 9.84 8.81 -10.41
CA ALA A 346 9.65 8.82 -11.87
C ALA A 346 8.44 7.98 -12.31
N HIS A 347 8.01 7.01 -11.49
CA HIS A 347 7.00 6.03 -11.88
C HIS A 347 5.55 6.49 -11.62
N TYR A 348 5.35 7.32 -10.60
CA TYR A 348 4.01 7.74 -10.17
C TYR A 348 4.01 9.23 -9.83
N PHE A 349 2.88 9.89 -10.09
CA PHE A 349 2.69 11.32 -9.83
C PHE A 349 2.47 11.67 -8.35
N ASP A 350 2.30 10.66 -7.48
CA ASP A 350 2.04 10.88 -6.05
C ASP A 350 3.34 11.15 -5.27
N HIS A 351 3.23 11.90 -4.17
CA HIS A 351 4.39 12.26 -3.36
C HIS A 351 4.71 11.16 -2.33
N ASN A 352 5.97 11.12 -1.89
CA ASN A 352 6.45 10.29 -0.77
C ASN A 352 6.11 8.79 -0.91
N ILE A 353 6.15 8.28 -2.14
CA ILE A 353 6.10 6.84 -2.38
C ILE A 353 7.41 6.22 -1.91
N LEU A 354 7.34 5.46 -0.83
CA LEU A 354 8.48 4.74 -0.26
C LEU A 354 8.89 3.61 -1.20
N ALA A 355 7.93 2.82 -1.68
CA ALA A 355 8.17 1.73 -2.61
C ALA A 355 6.89 1.39 -3.38
N HIS A 356 7.03 0.71 -4.51
CA HIS A 356 5.93 0.08 -5.21
C HIS A 356 6.22 -1.40 -5.45
N ILE A 357 5.15 -2.18 -5.53
CA ILE A 357 5.20 -3.63 -5.70
C ILE A 357 4.26 -4.02 -6.82
N ARG A 358 4.69 -4.96 -7.66
CA ARG A 358 3.86 -5.52 -8.72
C ARG A 358 3.65 -7.00 -8.41
N THR A 359 2.41 -7.46 -8.40
CA THR A 359 2.08 -8.85 -8.07
C THR A 359 1.13 -9.47 -9.09
N THR A 360 1.22 -10.78 -9.23
CA THR A 360 0.22 -11.64 -9.86
C THR A 360 -0.16 -12.76 -8.89
N ILE A 361 -1.23 -13.48 -9.21
CA ILE A 361 -1.57 -14.74 -8.54
C ILE A 361 -1.09 -15.87 -9.44
N ARG A 362 -0.42 -16.85 -8.83
CA ARG A 362 0.09 -18.05 -9.50
C ARG A 362 -0.19 -19.30 -8.68
N ARG A 363 -0.12 -20.45 -9.35
CA ARG A 363 0.03 -21.75 -8.70
C ARG A 363 1.42 -22.29 -8.96
N ASP A 364 2.00 -22.94 -7.97
CA ASP A 364 3.24 -23.69 -8.17
C ASP A 364 2.97 -25.14 -8.58
N ASN A 365 4.03 -25.88 -8.86
CA ASN A 365 3.97 -27.30 -9.24
C ASN A 365 3.42 -28.23 -8.15
N LYS A 366 3.24 -27.75 -6.91
CA LYS A 366 2.57 -28.45 -5.80
C LYS A 366 1.09 -28.06 -5.67
N GLY A 367 0.57 -27.24 -6.59
CA GLY A 367 -0.81 -26.75 -6.60
C GLY A 367 -1.10 -25.61 -5.62
N ARG A 368 -0.09 -25.11 -4.89
CA ARG A 368 -0.25 -24.06 -3.88
C ARG A 368 -0.52 -22.72 -4.54
N LYS A 369 -1.50 -21.98 -4.02
CA LYS A 369 -1.87 -20.65 -4.52
C LYS A 369 -0.98 -19.59 -3.87
N LEU A 370 -0.15 -18.93 -4.68
CA LEU A 370 0.86 -17.99 -4.23
C LEU A 370 0.51 -16.58 -4.69
N LEU A 371 0.69 -15.60 -3.80
CA LEU A 371 0.76 -14.20 -4.19
C LEU A 371 2.18 -13.94 -4.70
N PHE A 372 2.33 -13.92 -6.01
CA PHE A 372 3.61 -13.85 -6.69
C PHE A 372 4.03 -12.40 -6.88
N ILE A 373 5.21 -12.05 -6.38
CA ILE A 373 5.80 -10.72 -6.50
C ILE A 373 6.61 -10.69 -7.79
N GLU A 374 6.08 -9.99 -8.78
CA GLU A 374 6.74 -9.75 -10.08
C GLU A 374 7.86 -8.73 -9.94
N GLU A 375 7.68 -7.73 -9.07
CA GLU A 375 8.67 -6.69 -8.78
C GLU A 375 8.43 -5.98 -7.43
N VAL A 376 9.52 -5.52 -6.80
CA VAL A 376 9.62 -4.60 -5.67
C VAL A 376 10.67 -3.54 -6.00
N GLN A 377 10.28 -2.26 -6.00
CA GLN A 377 11.15 -1.14 -6.39
C GLN A 377 10.91 0.10 -5.51
N SER A 378 11.97 0.88 -5.26
CA SER A 378 11.90 2.17 -4.55
C SER A 378 12.70 3.24 -5.28
N ASP A 379 12.00 4.17 -5.95
CA ASP A 379 12.63 5.35 -6.56
C ASP A 379 13.32 6.23 -5.53
N TRP A 380 12.74 6.32 -4.33
CA TRP A 380 13.26 7.15 -3.25
C TRP A 380 14.62 6.64 -2.77
N HIS A 381 14.72 5.33 -2.50
CA HIS A 381 15.97 4.74 -2.06
C HIS A 381 17.01 4.62 -3.18
N GLN A 382 16.58 4.43 -4.42
CA GLN A 382 17.49 4.50 -5.58
C GLN A 382 18.10 5.89 -5.71
N ASN A 383 17.28 6.94 -5.71
CA ASN A 383 17.75 8.32 -5.78
C ASN A 383 18.65 8.66 -4.59
N GLY A 384 18.28 8.27 -3.37
CA GLY A 384 19.09 8.49 -2.18
C GLY A 384 20.42 7.74 -2.18
N ARG A 385 20.52 6.59 -2.86
CA ARG A 385 21.78 5.87 -3.08
C ARG A 385 22.68 6.58 -4.10
N THR A 386 22.10 7.11 -5.17
CA THR A 386 22.85 7.76 -6.27
C THR A 386 23.31 9.17 -5.90
N HIS A 387 22.42 9.97 -5.31
CA HIS A 387 22.66 11.41 -5.07
C HIS A 387 22.91 11.74 -3.59
N GLY A 388 22.79 10.75 -2.70
CA GLY A 388 22.82 10.95 -1.26
C GLY A 388 21.49 11.47 -0.71
N TYR A 389 21.29 11.27 0.59
CA TYR A 389 20.17 11.86 1.32
C TYR A 389 20.52 13.26 1.82
N ASP A 390 19.53 14.15 1.84
CA ASP A 390 19.63 15.46 2.47
C ASP A 390 19.09 15.45 3.89
N THR A 391 19.83 16.07 4.80
CA THR A 391 19.34 16.48 6.12
C THR A 391 19.17 18.00 6.25
N ASN A 392 19.74 18.84 5.37
CA ASN A 392 19.87 20.30 5.60
C ASN A 392 19.68 21.27 4.39
N TYR A 393 19.64 20.87 3.10
CA TYR A 393 19.61 21.83 1.96
C TYR A 393 18.68 21.46 0.77
N TRP A 394 18.65 22.30 -0.27
CA TRP A 394 17.97 22.06 -1.54
C TRP A 394 18.96 21.44 -2.54
N GLY A 395 18.59 20.34 -3.20
CA GLY A 395 19.40 19.65 -4.23
C GLY A 395 19.75 18.19 -3.94
N LYS A 396 19.57 17.70 -2.69
CA LYS A 396 19.69 16.26 -2.37
C LYS A 396 18.34 15.64 -1.99
N VAL A 397 18.29 14.31 -1.99
CA VAL A 397 17.05 13.53 -1.88
C VAL A 397 16.57 13.49 -0.43
N ALA A 398 15.28 13.75 -0.18
CA ALA A 398 14.71 13.72 1.18
C ALA A 398 15.08 12.44 1.97
N ASN A 399 15.43 12.57 3.25
CA ASN A 399 15.88 11.45 4.09
C ASN A 399 14.81 10.35 4.36
N ALA A 400 14.65 9.37 3.48
CA ALA A 400 13.63 8.32 3.67
C ALA A 400 13.92 7.38 4.86
N PRO A 401 12.88 6.90 5.59
CA PRO A 401 13.00 5.80 6.55
C PRO A 401 13.21 4.45 5.86
N PHE A 402 13.59 3.40 6.60
CA PHE A 402 13.77 2.02 6.14
C PHE A 402 14.91 1.83 5.13
N LYS A 403 15.97 2.63 5.16
CA LYS A 403 17.04 2.64 4.14
C LYS A 403 17.63 1.25 3.86
N LYS A 404 17.75 0.42 4.90
CA LYS A 404 18.27 -0.96 4.80
C LYS A 404 17.20 -2.04 4.82
N GLU A 405 15.95 -1.69 5.17
CA GLU A 405 14.89 -2.66 5.48
C GLU A 405 13.65 -2.52 4.59
N TRP A 406 13.61 -1.55 3.67
CA TRP A 406 12.47 -1.32 2.77
C TRP A 406 12.07 -2.55 1.92
N PRO A 407 13.00 -3.41 1.40
CA PRO A 407 12.59 -4.60 0.66
C PRO A 407 11.91 -5.62 1.57
N ALA A 408 12.40 -5.75 2.81
CA ALA A 408 11.81 -6.62 3.82
C ALA A 408 10.45 -6.10 4.29
N LEU A 409 10.29 -4.77 4.45
CA LEU A 409 9.01 -4.14 4.74
C LEU A 409 7.98 -4.42 3.64
N ALA A 410 8.37 -4.25 2.37
CA ALA A 410 7.55 -4.59 1.22
C ALA A 410 7.11 -6.06 1.26
N ALA A 411 8.05 -6.99 1.48
CA ALA A 411 7.75 -8.42 1.61
C ALA A 411 6.82 -8.72 2.80
N LYS A 412 7.01 -8.08 3.97
CA LYS A 412 6.12 -8.22 5.15
C LYS A 412 4.70 -7.76 4.84
N LEU A 413 4.51 -6.64 4.15
CA LEU A 413 3.19 -6.13 3.76
C LEU A 413 2.47 -7.11 2.83
N ILE A 414 3.17 -7.65 1.83
CA ILE A 414 2.61 -8.65 0.91
C ILE A 414 2.37 -9.99 1.62
N LEU A 415 3.21 -10.38 2.57
CA LEU A 415 2.99 -11.56 3.41
C LEU A 415 1.72 -11.42 4.27
N ILE A 416 1.49 -10.24 4.85
CA ILE A 416 0.25 -9.93 5.58
C ILE A 416 -0.95 -10.00 4.62
N GLN A 417 -0.84 -9.42 3.42
CA GLN A 417 -1.89 -9.52 2.39
C GLN A 417 -2.17 -10.97 2.00
N ALA A 418 -1.14 -11.78 1.77
CA ALA A 418 -1.28 -13.20 1.45
C ALA A 418 -1.97 -13.97 2.58
N SER A 419 -1.58 -13.70 3.83
CA SER A 419 -2.15 -14.28 5.05
C SER A 419 -3.65 -13.96 5.19
N GLN A 420 -4.04 -12.69 4.96
CA GLN A 420 -5.41 -12.22 5.12
C GLN A 420 -6.35 -12.71 4.00
N ASN A 421 -5.82 -12.97 2.80
CA ASN A 421 -6.61 -13.29 1.61
C ASN A 421 -6.54 -14.78 1.19
N GLY A 422 -6.12 -15.67 2.09
CA GLY A 422 -6.20 -17.11 1.90
C GLY A 422 -5.18 -17.70 0.92
N PHE A 423 -4.10 -16.98 0.63
CA PHE A 423 -2.96 -17.53 -0.14
C PHE A 423 -2.14 -18.47 0.73
N ASP A 424 -1.56 -19.51 0.13
CA ASP A 424 -0.68 -20.46 0.82
C ASP A 424 0.67 -19.82 1.18
N GLY A 425 1.07 -18.79 0.45
CA GLY A 425 2.32 -18.07 0.70
C GLY A 425 2.56 -16.95 -0.31
N ILE A 426 3.77 -16.41 -0.25
CA ILE A 426 4.30 -15.46 -1.23
C ILE A 426 5.45 -16.12 -2.00
N ALA A 427 5.66 -15.72 -3.24
CA ALA A 427 6.80 -16.16 -4.04
C ALA A 427 7.34 -15.04 -4.92
N TRP A 428 8.61 -15.12 -5.32
CA TRP A 428 9.27 -14.12 -6.15
C TRP A 428 10.37 -14.75 -7.00
N PRO A 429 10.67 -14.19 -8.19
CA PRO A 429 11.74 -14.69 -9.04
C PRO A 429 13.11 -14.40 -8.42
N GLN A 430 14.13 -15.09 -8.91
CA GLN A 430 15.52 -14.74 -8.61
C GLN A 430 15.90 -13.41 -9.25
N GLY A 431 16.91 -12.74 -8.69
CA GLY A 431 17.34 -11.41 -9.12
C GLY A 431 17.81 -11.33 -10.57
N ASN A 432 18.36 -12.42 -11.12
CA ASN A 432 18.77 -12.51 -12.53
C ASN A 432 17.60 -12.27 -13.51
N ILE A 433 16.37 -12.62 -13.15
CA ILE A 433 15.19 -12.36 -13.98
C ILE A 433 14.95 -10.86 -14.16
N GLN A 434 15.24 -10.06 -13.12
CA GLN A 434 15.17 -8.60 -13.22
C GLN A 434 16.33 -8.04 -14.07
N GLU A 435 17.54 -8.61 -13.95
CA GLU A 435 18.67 -8.21 -14.80
C GLU A 435 18.41 -8.48 -16.28
N THR A 436 17.84 -9.64 -16.62
CA THR A 436 17.41 -9.99 -17.99
C THR A 436 16.37 -9.00 -18.51
N ARG A 437 15.39 -8.63 -17.68
CA ARG A 437 14.31 -7.70 -18.04
C ARG A 437 14.84 -6.33 -18.44
N TYR A 438 15.77 -5.76 -17.67
CA TYR A 438 16.32 -4.43 -17.93
C TYR A 438 17.62 -4.43 -18.74
N ASN A 439 18.15 -5.62 -19.07
CA ASN A 439 19.45 -5.83 -19.70
C ASN A 439 20.57 -4.97 -19.10
N LYS A 440 20.59 -4.91 -17.77
CA LYS A 440 21.57 -4.17 -16.99
C LYS A 440 22.00 -5.06 -15.83
N SER A 441 23.28 -5.00 -15.47
CA SER A 441 23.70 -5.58 -14.19
C SER A 441 23.13 -4.72 -13.07
N LEU A 442 22.27 -5.32 -12.26
CA LEU A 442 21.52 -4.66 -11.20
C LEU A 442 21.86 -5.33 -9.88
N GLN A 443 23.15 -5.29 -9.50
CA GLN A 443 23.67 -5.95 -8.30
C GLN A 443 22.85 -5.65 -7.03
N ALA A 444 22.36 -4.41 -6.89
CA ALA A 444 21.50 -4.02 -5.79
C ALA A 444 20.16 -4.79 -5.80
N ILE A 445 19.50 -4.88 -6.96
CA ILE A 445 18.24 -5.63 -7.12
C ILE A 445 18.49 -7.11 -6.86
N LYS A 446 19.56 -7.69 -7.42
CA LYS A 446 19.90 -9.09 -7.17
C LYS A 446 20.06 -9.39 -5.68
N ARG A 447 20.78 -8.53 -4.97
CA ARG A 447 20.93 -8.62 -3.51
C ARG A 447 19.59 -8.53 -2.77
N HIS A 448 18.66 -7.67 -3.20
CA HIS A 448 17.35 -7.57 -2.57
C HIS A 448 16.55 -8.89 -2.65
N TYR A 449 16.49 -9.49 -3.84
CA TYR A 449 15.66 -10.67 -4.10
C TYR A 449 16.30 -11.97 -3.62
N ASP A 450 17.63 -12.09 -3.76
CA ASP A 450 18.35 -13.33 -3.48
C ASP A 450 18.93 -13.40 -2.07
N ILE A 451 19.07 -12.25 -1.38
CA ILE A 451 19.71 -12.19 -0.05
C ILE A 451 18.81 -11.53 0.99
N GLU A 452 18.40 -10.27 0.79
CA GLU A 452 17.78 -9.48 1.87
C GLU A 452 16.37 -9.93 2.20
N ILE A 453 15.50 -10.12 1.20
CA ILE A 453 14.15 -10.65 1.39
C ILE A 453 14.21 -12.06 2.00
N PRO A 454 14.97 -13.04 1.45
CA PRO A 454 15.07 -14.36 2.05
C PRO A 454 15.58 -14.36 3.49
N LYS A 455 16.64 -13.59 3.78
CA LYS A 455 17.24 -13.50 5.11
C LYS A 455 16.24 -12.97 6.14
N SER A 456 15.49 -11.93 5.79
CA SER A 456 14.48 -11.34 6.68
C SER A 456 13.33 -12.32 6.93
N LEU A 457 12.79 -12.94 5.87
CA LEU A 457 11.69 -13.91 6.00
C LEU A 457 12.10 -15.17 6.76
N ASN A 458 13.32 -15.68 6.57
CA ASN A 458 13.84 -16.81 7.34
C ASN A 458 13.95 -16.51 8.83
N ARG A 459 14.40 -15.30 9.20
CA ARG A 459 14.47 -14.90 10.62
C ARG A 459 13.09 -14.72 11.23
N LEU A 460 12.16 -14.13 10.47
CA LEU A 460 10.76 -13.98 10.87
C LEU A 460 10.07 -15.34 11.05
N GLY A 461 10.32 -16.28 10.14
CA GLY A 461 9.71 -17.61 10.15
C GLY A 461 10.35 -18.61 11.12
N LYS A 462 11.53 -18.32 11.68
CA LYS A 462 12.32 -19.24 12.52
C LYS A 462 11.50 -19.85 13.67
N THR A 463 10.77 -19.02 14.42
CA THR A 463 9.96 -19.46 15.57
C THR A 463 8.73 -20.29 15.15
N PHE A 464 8.36 -20.26 13.87
CA PHE A 464 7.17 -20.92 13.33
C PHE A 464 7.51 -22.10 12.44
N SER A 465 8.79 -22.52 12.37
CA SER A 465 9.28 -23.53 11.43
C SER A 465 8.92 -23.22 9.98
N CYS A 466 8.88 -21.93 9.62
CA CYS A 466 8.70 -21.44 8.26
C CYS A 466 10.04 -20.98 7.72
N THR A 467 10.45 -21.49 6.56
CA THR A 467 11.67 -21.07 5.86
C THR A 467 11.36 -20.79 4.41
N VAL A 468 12.21 -19.99 3.78
CA VAL A 468 12.20 -19.80 2.34
C VAL A 468 12.65 -21.10 1.70
N GLU A 469 11.83 -21.59 0.77
CA GLU A 469 12.12 -22.76 -0.04
C GLU A 469 12.04 -22.41 -1.52
N LEU A 470 12.66 -23.24 -2.35
CA LEU A 470 12.56 -23.14 -3.79
C LEU A 470 11.38 -23.96 -4.29
N THR A 471 10.58 -23.35 -5.16
CA THR A 471 9.48 -24.02 -5.87
C THR A 471 9.57 -23.70 -7.36
N HIS A 472 8.71 -24.31 -8.17
CA HIS A 472 8.65 -24.06 -9.61
C HIS A 472 7.27 -23.54 -10.00
N ILE A 473 7.26 -22.57 -10.90
CA ILE A 473 6.05 -22.06 -11.54
C ILE A 473 6.14 -22.28 -13.04
N ASP A 474 5.01 -22.60 -13.66
CA ASP A 474 4.93 -22.65 -15.12
C ASP A 474 4.91 -21.22 -15.67
N THR A 475 5.80 -20.95 -16.61
CA THR A 475 5.91 -19.67 -17.31
C THR A 475 6.55 -19.89 -18.68
N ARG A 476 6.86 -18.80 -19.38
CA ARG A 476 7.66 -18.79 -20.59
C ARG A 476 8.99 -18.10 -20.34
N ASP A 477 9.99 -18.48 -21.12
CA ASP A 477 11.33 -17.91 -21.06
C ASP A 477 11.29 -16.37 -21.23
N PRO A 478 11.69 -15.60 -20.20
CA PRO A 478 11.44 -14.17 -20.11
C PRO A 478 12.52 -13.31 -20.81
N TRP A 479 13.03 -13.76 -21.95
CA TRP A 479 14.02 -13.01 -22.73
C TRP A 479 13.41 -11.94 -23.64
N LEU A 480 12.10 -12.02 -23.91
CA LEU A 480 11.32 -11.01 -24.63
C LEU A 480 10.41 -10.24 -23.67
N ASN A 481 10.27 -8.94 -23.92
CA ASN A 481 9.41 -8.02 -23.17
C ASN A 481 8.46 -7.30 -24.13
N LEU A 482 7.32 -6.88 -23.58
CA LEU A 482 6.41 -5.97 -24.25
C LEU A 482 6.83 -4.54 -23.96
N VAL A 483 6.86 -3.71 -25.00
CA VAL A 483 7.10 -2.27 -24.86
C VAL A 483 5.97 -1.55 -25.58
N LYS A 484 5.41 -0.52 -24.94
CA LYS A 484 4.41 0.33 -25.55
C LYS A 484 5.08 1.59 -26.10
N LYS A 485 4.99 1.81 -27.42
CA LYS A 485 5.57 2.96 -28.11
C LYS A 485 4.58 3.50 -29.14
N ASN A 486 4.40 4.83 -29.20
CA ASN A 486 3.48 5.48 -30.15
C ASN A 486 2.05 4.90 -30.12
N ASN A 487 1.52 4.58 -28.94
CA ASN A 487 0.23 3.89 -28.74
C ASN A 487 0.08 2.50 -29.38
N LYS A 488 1.18 1.91 -29.86
CA LYS A 488 1.24 0.53 -30.36
C LYS A 488 2.14 -0.32 -29.47
N TRP A 489 1.94 -1.63 -29.53
CA TRP A 489 2.76 -2.60 -28.83
C TRP A 489 3.88 -3.09 -29.75
N GLN A 490 5.04 -3.24 -29.14
CA GLN A 490 6.26 -3.77 -29.72
C GLN A 490 6.74 -4.92 -28.82
N VAL A 491 7.34 -5.93 -29.43
CA VAL A 491 8.02 -7.01 -28.70
C VAL A 491 9.51 -6.80 -28.92
N SER A 492 10.28 -6.69 -27.84
CA SER A 492 11.72 -6.53 -27.91
C SER A 492 12.42 -7.45 -26.92
N ASP A 493 13.67 -7.81 -27.22
CA ASP A 493 14.53 -8.37 -26.19
C ASP A 493 15.03 -7.26 -25.25
N GLY A 494 15.64 -7.65 -24.12
CA GLY A 494 16.24 -6.68 -23.20
C GLY A 494 17.37 -5.87 -23.84
N SER A 495 18.07 -6.43 -24.85
CA SER A 495 19.24 -5.80 -25.47
C SER A 495 18.93 -4.86 -26.64
N GLY A 496 17.69 -4.85 -27.13
CA GLY A 496 17.27 -4.13 -28.32
C GLY A 496 17.76 -4.75 -29.64
N LYS A 497 18.44 -5.91 -29.61
CA LYS A 497 18.91 -6.63 -30.81
C LYS A 497 17.75 -7.26 -31.57
N PHE A 498 16.73 -7.72 -30.85
CA PHE A 498 15.49 -8.17 -31.44
C PHE A 498 14.41 -7.16 -31.11
N GLN A 499 13.77 -6.61 -32.13
CA GLN A 499 12.60 -5.77 -31.97
C GLN A 499 11.66 -5.94 -33.16
N THR A 500 10.37 -6.10 -32.89
CA THR A 500 9.35 -6.00 -33.94
C THR A 500 9.17 -4.53 -34.32
N LYS A 501 8.52 -4.21 -35.45
CA LYS A 501 8.03 -2.84 -35.68
C LYS A 501 6.90 -2.50 -34.69
N ASP A 502 6.59 -1.21 -34.52
CA ASP A 502 5.42 -0.70 -33.77
C ASP A 502 4.12 -1.11 -34.49
N LYS A 503 3.75 -2.39 -34.38
CA LYS A 503 2.73 -3.01 -35.25
C LYS A 503 1.45 -3.40 -34.52
N TYR A 504 1.54 -3.85 -33.27
CA TYR A 504 0.42 -4.52 -32.60
C TYR A 504 -0.51 -3.48 -31.95
N HIS A 505 -1.81 -3.60 -32.20
CA HIS A 505 -2.80 -2.62 -31.74
C HIS A 505 -3.35 -2.98 -30.36
N SER A 506 -3.20 -4.24 -29.95
CA SER A 506 -3.60 -4.73 -28.63
C SER A 506 -2.46 -5.45 -27.92
N ARG A 507 -2.55 -5.51 -26.59
CA ARG A 507 -1.63 -6.27 -25.74
C ARG A 507 -1.69 -7.76 -26.08
N ASP A 508 -2.89 -8.27 -26.36
CA ASP A 508 -3.12 -9.68 -26.62
C ASP A 508 -2.45 -10.13 -27.93
N GLU A 509 -2.50 -9.31 -28.99
CA GLU A 509 -1.73 -9.54 -30.22
C GLU A 509 -0.22 -9.66 -29.95
N ALA A 510 0.32 -8.75 -29.13
CA ALA A 510 1.74 -8.79 -28.79
C ALA A 510 2.10 -9.98 -27.87
N MET A 511 1.20 -10.35 -26.95
CA MET A 511 1.32 -11.56 -26.12
C MET A 511 1.32 -12.84 -26.95
N MET A 512 0.59 -12.90 -28.07
CA MET A 512 0.63 -14.05 -28.98
C MET A 512 2.02 -14.27 -29.60
N VAL A 513 2.80 -13.20 -29.76
CA VAL A 513 4.19 -13.31 -30.24
C VAL A 513 5.07 -13.96 -29.18
N LEU A 514 4.98 -13.52 -27.93
CA LEU A 514 5.63 -14.21 -26.81
C LEU A 514 5.18 -15.69 -26.73
N HIS A 515 3.89 -15.95 -26.99
CA HIS A 515 3.34 -17.29 -27.04
C HIS A 515 3.95 -18.16 -28.16
N ARG A 516 4.38 -17.58 -29.28
CA ARG A 516 4.98 -18.33 -30.39
C ARG A 516 6.49 -18.50 -30.23
N HIS A 517 7.17 -17.52 -29.64
CA HIS A 517 8.64 -17.45 -29.67
C HIS A 517 9.32 -17.79 -28.35
N CYS A 518 8.64 -17.69 -27.21
CA CYS A 518 9.21 -18.05 -25.90
C CYS A 518 8.85 -19.49 -25.53
N LYS A 519 9.85 -20.33 -25.24
CA LYS A 519 9.64 -21.71 -24.79
C LYS A 519 8.94 -21.73 -23.43
N THR A 520 8.07 -22.71 -23.22
CA THR A 520 7.51 -23.00 -21.89
C THR A 520 8.61 -23.54 -20.99
N ILE A 521 8.71 -23.02 -19.78
CA ILE A 521 9.70 -23.41 -18.78
C ILE A 521 9.04 -23.56 -17.40
N GLN A 522 9.64 -24.41 -16.58
CA GLN A 522 9.38 -24.43 -15.14
C GLN A 522 10.41 -23.52 -14.46
N LEU A 523 10.01 -22.27 -14.22
CA LEU A 523 10.91 -21.29 -13.61
C LEU A 523 11.06 -21.57 -12.12
N LYS A 524 12.30 -21.75 -11.69
CA LYS A 524 12.67 -21.87 -10.28
C LYS A 524 12.53 -20.52 -9.58
N VAL A 525 11.75 -20.48 -8.51
CA VAL A 525 11.43 -19.25 -7.76
C VAL A 525 11.58 -19.46 -6.27
N ASN A 526 11.88 -18.38 -5.54
CA ASN A 526 11.84 -18.40 -4.09
C ASN A 526 10.39 -18.35 -3.62
N SER A 527 10.07 -19.06 -2.55
CA SER A 527 8.74 -19.06 -1.94
C SER A 527 8.82 -19.12 -0.42
N PHE A 528 7.85 -18.50 0.25
CA PHE A 528 7.71 -18.53 1.69
C PHE A 528 6.26 -18.87 2.05
N ILE A 529 6.09 -20.06 2.62
CA ILE A 529 4.78 -20.67 2.86
C ILE A 529 4.28 -20.33 4.26
N ILE A 530 3.02 -19.89 4.33
CA ILE A 530 2.36 -19.45 5.56
C ILE A 530 1.59 -20.63 6.15
N ASN A 531 2.21 -21.31 7.13
CA ASN A 531 1.52 -22.35 7.89
C ASN A 531 0.42 -21.77 8.81
N LYS A 532 -0.37 -22.67 9.42
CA LYS A 532 -1.50 -22.28 10.29
C LYS A 532 -1.07 -21.41 11.49
N THR A 533 0.07 -21.72 12.09
CA THR A 533 0.59 -21.01 13.28
C THR A 533 1.02 -19.59 12.94
N LEU A 534 1.79 -19.40 11.87
CA LEU A 534 2.20 -18.09 11.39
C LEU A 534 1.00 -17.25 10.95
N ARG A 535 0.02 -17.86 10.26
CA ARG A 535 -1.23 -17.17 9.87
C ARG A 535 -1.95 -16.61 11.10
N ARG A 536 -2.05 -17.41 12.17
CA ARG A 536 -2.66 -16.98 13.44
C ARG A 536 -1.86 -15.86 14.11
N LYS A 537 -0.53 -15.93 14.13
CA LYS A 537 0.32 -14.85 14.66
C LYS A 537 0.09 -13.54 13.91
N ILE A 538 0.09 -13.56 12.58
CA ILE A 538 -0.17 -12.37 11.75
C ILE A 538 -1.57 -11.82 12.02
N ALA A 539 -2.59 -12.68 12.11
CA ALA A 539 -3.97 -12.28 12.33
C ALA A 539 -4.23 -11.71 13.73
N ASN A 540 -3.52 -12.15 14.77
CA ASN A 540 -3.76 -11.72 16.15
C ASN A 540 -2.82 -10.59 16.59
N HIS A 541 -1.54 -10.67 16.23
CA HIS A 541 -0.51 -9.77 16.75
C HIS A 541 0.25 -9.00 15.66
N GLY A 542 0.08 -9.37 14.39
CA GLY A 542 0.79 -8.72 13.29
C GLY A 542 2.26 -9.10 13.19
N LEU A 543 3.05 -8.24 12.53
CA LEU A 543 4.49 -8.37 12.31
C LEU A 543 5.22 -7.10 12.79
N PRO A 544 6.50 -7.17 13.16
CA PRO A 544 7.23 -5.97 13.57
C PRO A 544 7.39 -5.00 12.39
N LEU A 545 7.26 -3.70 12.65
CA LEU A 545 7.45 -2.62 11.68
C LEU A 545 8.92 -2.57 11.23
N PHE A 546 9.83 -2.53 12.19
CA PHE A 546 11.28 -2.58 12.01
C PHE A 546 11.83 -3.93 12.39
N GLY A 547 12.89 -4.40 11.72
CA GLY A 547 13.45 -5.71 12.00
C GLY A 547 12.54 -6.88 11.65
N ASP A 548 12.96 -8.03 12.16
CA ASP A 548 12.53 -9.38 11.81
C ASP A 548 12.36 -10.29 13.05
N MET A 549 12.48 -9.72 14.25
CA MET A 549 12.31 -10.44 15.51
C MET A 549 10.85 -10.47 15.93
N ILE A 550 10.36 -11.66 16.28
CA ILE A 550 9.02 -11.87 16.81
C ILE A 550 9.13 -12.38 18.24
N GLU A 551 8.46 -11.69 19.15
CA GLU A 551 8.26 -12.08 20.56
C GLU A 551 6.89 -12.73 20.78
#